data_AF-A0AAD6ZHT8-F1
#
_entry.id   AF-A0AAD6ZHT8-F1
#
_cell.length_a   1.000
_cell.length_b   1.000
_cell.length_c   1.000
_cell.angle_alpha   90.00
_cell.angle_beta   90.00
_cell.angle_gamma   90.00
#
_symmetry.space_group_name_H-M   'P 1'
#
loop_
_entity.id
_entity.type
_entity.pdbx_description
1 polymer ?
#
loop_
_entity_poly.entity_id
_entity_poly.type
_entity_poly.pdbx_seq_one_letter_code
_entity_poly.pdbx_strand_id
1 'polypeptide(L)'
;MPPVPTSVDGMERKTLVQKEQDAGREWTAGPPGGALQRTIFNILCVASFGHVGLSPVWASIRLYHKGDDSVWVEETRQLCDRLNNFLLVGPYICMLCACGLFIGSIIVTAVAFLVLSKAGPIWSQCVLYSTRFHVYSTLIMLSYPLISIGAGTALLGVGILGAMWVLCPPFAMGVLFSISYLSARLKIPVP
;
A
#
# COMPACT_ATOMS: atom_id res chain seq x y z
N MET A 1 63.73 -14.66 24.41
CA MET A 1 62.32 -14.79 23.98
C MET A 1 62.02 -13.63 23.05
N PRO A 2 61.79 -13.85 21.74
CA PRO A 2 61.40 -12.77 20.84
C PRO A 2 59.90 -12.44 20.98
N PRO A 3 59.50 -11.18 20.79
CA PRO A 3 58.12 -10.73 20.92
C PRO A 3 57.24 -11.20 19.74
N VAL A 4 56.03 -11.66 20.06
CA VAL A 4 55.01 -12.11 19.08
C VAL A 4 54.34 -10.88 18.44
N PRO A 5 54.33 -10.74 17.10
CA PRO A 5 53.69 -9.61 16.42
C PRO A 5 52.16 -9.77 16.38
N THR A 6 51.46 -8.88 17.07
CA THR A 6 49.98 -8.80 17.17
C THR A 6 49.31 -7.97 16.06
N SER A 7 49.95 -7.81 14.89
CA SER A 7 49.58 -6.76 13.92
C SER A 7 48.81 -7.21 12.67
N VAL A 8 48.43 -8.48 12.54
CA VAL A 8 47.81 -8.98 11.28
C VAL A 8 46.29 -8.76 11.20
N ASP A 9 45.62 -8.58 12.34
CA ASP A 9 44.15 -8.58 12.42
C ASP A 9 43.48 -7.23 12.02
N GLY A 10 44.28 -6.18 11.79
CA GLY A 10 43.80 -4.85 11.42
C GLY A 10 43.57 -4.65 9.92
N MET A 11 44.24 -5.43 9.06
CA MET A 11 44.22 -5.21 7.61
C MET A 11 43.08 -5.97 6.93
N GLU A 12 42.78 -7.19 7.36
CA GLU A 12 41.62 -7.96 6.86
C GLU A 12 40.28 -7.34 7.22
N ARG A 13 40.19 -6.66 8.37
CA ARG A 13 38.96 -5.96 8.75
C ARG A 13 38.63 -4.80 7.81
N LYS A 14 39.63 -4.11 7.28
CA LYS A 14 39.41 -2.99 6.36
C LYS A 14 38.97 -3.45 4.98
N THR A 15 39.51 -4.56 4.48
CA THR A 15 39.10 -5.12 3.19
C THR A 15 37.69 -5.69 3.22
N LEU A 16 37.25 -6.27 4.35
CA LEU A 16 35.87 -6.74 4.53
C LEU A 16 34.86 -5.58 4.58
N VAL A 17 35.16 -4.52 5.33
CA VAL A 17 34.28 -3.34 5.43
C VAL A 17 34.15 -2.62 4.07
N GLN A 18 35.25 -2.53 3.30
CA GLN A 18 35.23 -1.93 1.97
C GLN A 18 34.38 -2.77 0.99
N LYS A 19 34.51 -4.11 1.04
CA LYS A 19 33.76 -5.02 0.17
C LYS A 19 32.25 -4.99 0.45
N GLU A 20 31.84 -4.81 1.71
CA GLU A 20 30.42 -4.59 2.04
C GLU A 20 29.90 -3.24 1.54
N GLN A 21 30.72 -2.18 1.59
CA GLN A 21 30.33 -0.87 1.07
C GLN A 21 30.15 -0.86 -0.45
N ASP A 22 31.02 -1.56 -1.18
CA ASP A 22 30.92 -1.65 -2.63
C ASP A 22 29.76 -2.55 -3.07
N ALA A 23 29.51 -3.64 -2.35
CA ALA A 23 28.31 -4.46 -2.54
C ALA A 23 27.02 -3.69 -2.23
N GLY A 24 27.04 -2.65 -1.39
CA GLY A 24 25.88 -1.77 -1.15
C GLY A 24 25.59 -0.81 -2.31
N ARG A 25 26.62 -0.39 -3.05
CA ARG A 25 26.48 0.53 -4.19
C ARG A 25 25.95 -0.15 -5.44
N GLU A 26 26.28 -1.42 -5.66
CA GLU A 26 25.82 -2.18 -6.84
C GLU A 26 24.30 -2.30 -6.93
N TRP A 27 23.59 -2.42 -5.80
CA TRP A 27 22.12 -2.50 -5.78
C TRP A 27 21.40 -1.15 -5.96
N THR A 28 22.13 -0.03 -5.95
CA THR A 28 21.54 1.27 -6.29
C THR A 28 21.35 1.44 -7.80
N ALA A 29 22.07 0.64 -8.61
CA ALA A 29 21.69 0.36 -9.98
C ALA A 29 20.43 -0.51 -9.94
N GLY A 30 19.27 0.15 -9.86
CA GLY A 30 17.99 -0.52 -9.74
C GLY A 30 17.75 -1.55 -10.84
N PRO A 31 16.76 -2.44 -10.66
CA PRO A 31 16.39 -3.43 -11.68
C PRO A 31 16.20 -2.75 -13.04
N PRO A 32 16.56 -3.40 -14.16
CA PRO A 32 16.43 -2.85 -15.50
C PRO A 32 14.95 -2.71 -15.86
N GLY A 33 14.32 -1.66 -15.36
CA GLY A 33 12.91 -1.36 -15.46
C GLY A 33 12.71 0.14 -15.39
N GLY A 34 11.92 0.70 -16.31
CA GLY A 34 11.68 2.14 -16.37
C GLY A 34 11.10 2.71 -15.06
N ALA A 35 11.17 4.04 -14.91
CA ALA A 35 10.71 4.74 -13.70
C ALA A 35 9.32 4.32 -13.22
N LEU A 36 8.41 3.98 -14.14
CA LEU A 36 7.06 3.50 -13.84
C LEU A 36 7.05 2.17 -13.06
N GLN A 37 7.87 1.19 -13.48
CA GLN A 37 7.95 -0.12 -12.81
C GLN A 37 8.48 0.03 -11.39
N ARG A 38 9.44 0.94 -11.19
CA ARG A 38 9.96 1.29 -9.87
C ARG A 38 8.89 1.92 -8.99
N THR A 39 8.07 2.82 -9.53
CA THR A 39 6.98 3.45 -8.79
C THR A 39 5.90 2.44 -8.42
N ILE A 40 5.47 1.59 -9.36
CA ILE A 40 4.46 0.55 -9.10
C ILE A 40 4.97 -0.43 -8.03
N PHE A 41 6.22 -0.89 -8.17
CA PHE A 41 6.84 -1.77 -7.19
C PHE A 41 6.96 -1.12 -5.81
N ASN A 42 7.35 0.15 -5.74
CA ASN A 42 7.41 0.90 -4.47
C ASN A 42 6.02 1.06 -3.85
N ILE A 43 4.99 1.37 -4.64
CA ILE A 43 3.61 1.44 -4.13
C ILE A 43 3.16 0.08 -3.61
N LEU A 44 3.46 -1.00 -4.35
CA LEU A 44 3.15 -2.37 -3.92
C LEU A 44 3.88 -2.72 -2.62
N CYS A 45 5.16 -2.37 -2.48
CA CYS A 45 5.93 -2.63 -1.27
C CYS A 45 5.45 -1.78 -0.09
N VAL A 46 5.12 -0.50 -0.30
CA VAL A 46 4.52 0.35 0.73
C VAL A 46 3.16 -0.19 1.15
N ALA A 47 2.35 -0.64 0.20
CA ALA A 47 1.04 -1.22 0.49
C ALA A 47 1.14 -2.56 1.25
N SER A 48 2.10 -3.41 0.89
CA SER A 48 2.28 -4.73 1.51
C SER A 48 3.01 -4.69 2.85
N PHE A 49 4.02 -3.84 2.99
CA PHE A 49 4.93 -3.82 4.15
C PHE A 49 4.81 -2.56 5.00
N GLY A 50 4.02 -1.56 4.58
CA GLY A 50 3.86 -0.29 5.29
C GLY A 50 5.12 0.58 5.34
N HIS A 51 6.19 0.21 4.62
CA HIS A 51 7.48 0.90 4.68
C HIS A 51 7.88 1.49 3.33
N VAL A 52 8.39 2.72 3.38
CA VAL A 52 8.85 3.50 2.21
C VAL A 52 10.20 2.99 1.66
N GLY A 53 10.85 2.02 2.32
CA GLY A 53 12.15 1.50 1.91
C GLY A 53 12.27 -0.01 2.09
N LEU A 54 12.83 -0.69 1.09
CA LEU A 54 13.14 -2.12 1.14
C LEU A 54 14.45 -2.44 1.91
N SER A 55 15.21 -1.44 2.36
CA SER A 55 16.48 -1.67 3.08
C SER A 55 16.39 -2.69 4.23
N PRO A 56 15.33 -2.72 5.06
CA PRO A 56 15.21 -3.71 6.14
C PRO A 56 15.05 -5.14 5.59
N VAL A 57 14.24 -5.30 4.53
CA VAL A 57 13.99 -6.61 3.89
C VAL A 57 15.25 -7.13 3.19
N TRP A 58 16.03 -6.25 2.59
CA TRP A 58 17.30 -6.65 1.97
C TRP A 58 18.37 -7.00 3.00
N ALA A 59 18.39 -6.32 4.14
CA ALA A 59 19.30 -6.65 5.23
C ALA A 59 19.01 -8.05 5.80
N SER A 60 17.73 -8.42 5.94
CA SER A 60 17.34 -9.74 6.44
C SER A 60 17.66 -10.87 5.45
N ILE A 61 17.45 -10.66 4.14
CA ILE A 61 17.87 -11.62 3.09
C ILE A 61 19.38 -11.84 3.12
N ARG A 62 20.17 -10.79 3.36
CA ARG A 62 21.64 -10.89 3.41
C ARG A 62 22.12 -11.65 4.64
N LEU A 63 21.43 -11.53 5.78
CA LEU A 63 21.69 -12.28 7.00
C LEU A 63 21.33 -13.77 6.86
N TYR A 64 20.24 -14.08 6.16
CA TYR A 64 19.84 -15.48 5.89
C TYR A 64 20.96 -16.28 5.20
N HIS A 65 21.69 -15.67 4.27
CA HIS A 65 22.78 -16.35 3.57
C HIS A 65 23.97 -16.72 4.50
N LYS A 66 24.07 -16.08 5.67
CA LYS A 66 25.14 -16.30 6.65
C LYS A 66 24.87 -17.48 7.59
N GLY A 67 23.70 -18.14 7.48
CA GLY A 67 23.38 -19.41 8.13
C GLY A 67 22.93 -19.31 9.59
N ASP A 68 22.52 -18.14 10.06
CA ASP A 68 22.01 -17.95 11.42
C ASP A 68 20.48 -17.81 11.41
N ASP A 69 19.79 -18.95 11.44
CA ASP A 69 18.33 -19.03 11.36
C ASP A 69 17.63 -18.38 12.57
N SER A 70 18.35 -18.20 13.68
CA SER A 70 17.78 -17.65 14.93
C SER A 70 17.36 -16.19 14.77
N VAL A 71 18.15 -15.40 14.03
CA VAL A 71 17.88 -13.99 13.75
C VAL A 71 16.63 -13.84 12.87
N TRP A 72 16.47 -14.73 11.88
CA TRP A 72 15.32 -14.71 10.98
C TRP A 72 14.00 -14.96 11.70
N VAL A 73 13.98 -15.91 12.65
CA VAL A 73 12.77 -16.22 13.43
C VAL A 73 12.35 -15.03 14.28
N GLU A 74 13.30 -14.32 14.90
CA GLU A 74 13.00 -13.17 15.74
C GLU A 74 12.51 -11.96 14.93
N GLU A 75 13.15 -11.67 13.79
CA GLU A 75 12.68 -10.60 12.89
C GLU A 75 11.29 -10.90 12.34
N THR A 76 11.01 -12.16 11.98
CA THR A 76 9.68 -12.58 11.50
C THR A 76 8.62 -12.38 12.58
N ARG A 77 8.92 -12.74 13.84
CA ARG A 77 8.01 -12.48 14.97
C ARG A 77 7.75 -10.99 15.15
N GLN A 78 8.80 -10.18 15.13
CA GLN A 78 8.67 -8.73 15.30
C GLN A 78 7.86 -8.10 14.17
N LEU A 79 8.02 -8.59 12.93
CA LEU A 79 7.24 -8.15 11.78
C LEU A 79 5.78 -8.56 11.93
N CYS A 80 5.50 -9.80 12.33
CA CYS A 80 4.16 -10.29 12.60
C CYS A 80 3.46 -9.49 13.69
N ASP A 81 4.13 -9.15 14.80
CA ASP A 81 3.55 -8.33 15.86
C ASP A 81 3.19 -6.92 15.38
N ARG A 82 4.07 -6.30 14.59
CA ARG A 82 3.79 -4.99 13.98
C ARG A 82 2.63 -5.07 13.00
N LEU A 83 2.63 -6.07 12.11
CA LEU A 83 1.54 -6.32 11.17
C LEU A 83 0.23 -6.54 11.89
N ASN A 84 0.23 -7.30 12.99
CA ASN A 84 -0.97 -7.55 13.77
C ASN A 84 -1.50 -6.25 14.39
N ASN A 85 -0.62 -5.39 14.88
CA ASN A 85 -1.02 -4.08 15.41
C ASN A 85 -1.58 -3.17 14.30
N PHE A 86 -0.98 -3.15 13.10
CA PHE A 86 -1.51 -2.42 11.95
C PHE A 86 -2.81 -3.03 11.40
N LEU A 87 -2.95 -4.35 11.40
CA LEU A 87 -4.17 -5.04 11.00
C LEU A 87 -5.30 -4.84 12.00
N LEU A 88 -4.98 -4.64 13.29
CA LEU A 88 -5.98 -4.26 14.27
C LEU A 88 -6.42 -2.81 14.03
N VAL A 89 -5.49 -1.88 13.87
CA VAL A 89 -5.80 -0.44 13.81
C VAL A 89 -6.32 -0.01 12.43
N GLY A 90 -5.84 -0.63 11.35
CA GLY A 90 -6.13 -0.28 9.96
C GLY A 90 -7.62 -0.30 9.61
N PRO A 91 -8.38 -1.37 9.91
CA PRO A 91 -9.82 -1.43 9.68
C PRO A 91 -10.58 -0.33 10.39
N TYR A 92 -10.18 0.06 11.61
CA TYR A 92 -10.82 1.16 12.33
C TYR A 92 -10.56 2.50 11.65
N ILE A 93 -9.33 2.78 11.20
CA ILE A 93 -9.02 4.01 10.44
C ILE A 93 -9.80 4.03 9.12
N CYS A 94 -9.90 2.89 8.43
CA CYS A 94 -10.66 2.77 7.18
C CYS A 94 -12.15 3.05 7.41
N MET A 95 -12.74 2.48 8.47
CA MET A 95 -14.14 2.73 8.86
C MET A 95 -14.38 4.19 9.24
N LEU A 96 -13.47 4.81 9.99
CA LEU A 96 -13.54 6.24 10.33
C LEU A 96 -13.47 7.12 9.08
N CYS A 97 -12.56 6.79 8.15
CA CYS A 97 -12.42 7.50 6.88
C CYS A 97 -13.69 7.36 6.03
N ALA A 98 -14.24 6.15 5.90
CA ALA A 98 -15.49 5.90 5.20
C ALA A 98 -16.66 6.67 5.84
N CYS A 99 -16.77 6.65 7.16
CA CYS A 99 -17.80 7.41 7.89
C CYS A 99 -17.68 8.92 7.63
N GLY A 100 -16.46 9.46 7.68
CA GLY A 100 -16.19 10.87 7.34
C GLY A 100 -16.57 11.22 5.91
N LEU A 101 -16.25 10.36 4.94
CA LEU A 101 -16.65 10.53 3.54
C LEU A 101 -18.18 10.50 3.37
N PHE A 102 -18.88 9.60 4.07
CA PHE A 102 -20.34 9.56 4.04
C PHE A 102 -20.96 10.84 4.62
N ILE A 103 -20.53 11.27 5.81
CA ILE A 103 -21.03 12.50 6.45
C ILE A 103 -20.75 13.72 5.57
N GLY A 104 -19.53 13.84 5.04
CA GLY A 104 -19.16 14.90 4.12
C GLY A 104 -20.04 14.92 2.86
N SER A 105 -20.27 13.75 2.25
CA SER A 105 -21.10 13.63 1.05
C SER A 105 -22.57 14.03 1.31
N ILE A 106 -23.13 13.68 2.47
CA ILE A 106 -24.49 14.06 2.86
C ILE A 106 -24.59 15.58 3.04
N ILE A 107 -23.63 16.21 3.72
CA ILE A 107 -23.64 17.67 3.95
C ILE A 107 -23.55 18.42 2.62
N VAL A 108 -22.61 18.06 1.75
CA VAL A 108 -22.45 18.70 0.43
C VAL A 108 -23.71 18.53 -0.42
N THR A 109 -24.31 17.34 -0.42
CA THR A 109 -25.57 17.07 -1.14
C THR A 109 -26.71 17.91 -0.60
N ALA A 110 -26.87 18.00 0.73
CA ALA A 110 -27.91 18.79 1.36
C ALA A 110 -27.78 20.28 1.02
N VAL A 111 -26.57 20.84 1.07
CA VAL A 111 -26.30 22.23 0.67
C VAL A 111 -26.65 22.46 -0.80
N ALA A 112 -26.22 21.55 -1.69
CA ALA A 112 -26.55 21.64 -3.11
C ALA A 112 -28.07 21.60 -3.35
N PHE A 113 -28.80 20.70 -2.68
CA PHE A 113 -30.26 20.63 -2.76
C PHE A 113 -30.97 21.87 -2.23
N LEU A 114 -30.45 22.48 -1.15
CA LEU A 114 -31.00 23.74 -0.62
C LEU A 114 -30.80 24.92 -1.57
N VAL A 115 -29.65 24.98 -2.25
CA VAL A 115 -29.42 25.99 -3.29
C VAL A 115 -30.34 25.76 -4.48
N LEU A 116 -30.52 24.49 -4.90
CA LEU A 116 -31.43 24.13 -5.98
C LEU A 116 -32.89 24.44 -5.64
N SER A 117 -33.34 24.23 -4.40
CA SER A 117 -34.73 24.48 -4.00
C SER A 117 -35.09 25.97 -3.97
N LYS A 118 -34.08 26.84 -3.80
CA LYS A 118 -34.23 28.30 -3.87
C LYS A 118 -34.15 28.84 -5.30
N ALA A 119 -33.57 28.08 -6.22
CA ALA A 119 -33.53 28.45 -7.62
C ALA A 119 -34.92 28.20 -8.25
N GLY A 120 -35.69 29.28 -8.45
CA GLY A 120 -36.98 29.19 -9.14
C GLY A 120 -36.84 28.56 -10.54
N PRO A 121 -37.84 27.81 -11.03
CA PRO A 121 -37.75 27.05 -12.28
C PRO A 121 -37.52 27.93 -13.52
N ILE A 122 -38.00 29.17 -13.50
CA ILE A 122 -37.77 30.16 -14.56
C ILE A 122 -36.34 30.69 -14.54
N TRP A 123 -35.79 30.93 -13.34
CA TRP A 123 -34.43 31.46 -13.20
C TRP A 123 -33.38 30.38 -13.50
N SER A 124 -33.66 29.13 -13.13
CA SER A 124 -32.78 28.00 -13.42
C SER A 124 -32.65 27.76 -14.92
N GLN A 125 -33.73 27.88 -15.70
CA GLN A 125 -33.65 27.77 -17.16
C GLN A 125 -32.79 28.87 -17.77
N CYS A 126 -32.97 30.13 -17.36
CA CYS A 126 -32.18 31.24 -17.91
C CYS A 126 -30.69 31.16 -17.54
N VAL A 127 -30.33 30.70 -16.34
CA VAL A 127 -28.93 30.68 -15.88
C VAL A 127 -28.22 29.37 -16.26
N LEU A 128 -28.84 28.20 -16.10
CA LEU A 128 -28.20 26.92 -16.44
C LEU A 128 -28.06 26.70 -17.95
N TYR A 129 -29.02 27.15 -18.78
CA TYR A 129 -28.93 26.95 -20.22
C TYR A 129 -28.22 28.06 -20.99
N SER A 130 -27.84 29.15 -20.33
CA SER A 130 -27.16 30.27 -21.01
C SER A 130 -25.79 29.87 -21.57
N THR A 131 -25.06 28.97 -20.91
CA THR A 131 -23.72 28.56 -21.34
C THR A 131 -23.45 27.07 -21.07
N ARG A 132 -22.81 26.39 -22.02
CA ARG A 132 -22.43 24.96 -21.89
C ARG A 132 -21.54 24.69 -20.68
N PHE A 133 -20.75 25.68 -20.24
CA PHE A 133 -19.87 25.58 -19.08
C PHE A 133 -20.65 25.39 -17.76
N HIS A 134 -21.77 26.10 -17.58
CA HIS A 134 -22.60 25.96 -16.38
C HIS A 134 -23.22 24.56 -16.27
N VAL A 135 -23.61 23.96 -17.39
CA VAL A 135 -24.12 22.59 -17.43
C VAL A 135 -23.07 21.58 -16.96
N TYR A 136 -21.81 21.69 -17.44
CA TYR A 136 -20.75 20.81 -16.95
C TYR A 136 -20.45 21.02 -15.46
N SER A 137 -20.46 22.27 -14.99
CA SER A 137 -20.21 22.58 -13.58
C SER A 137 -21.29 21.99 -12.67
N THR A 138 -22.57 22.09 -13.02
CA THR A 138 -23.65 21.51 -12.21
C THR A 138 -23.65 20.00 -12.29
N LEU A 139 -23.31 19.41 -13.44
CA LEU A 139 -23.17 17.97 -13.59
C LEU A 139 -21.99 17.40 -12.78
N ILE A 140 -20.88 18.14 -12.66
CA ILE A 140 -19.76 17.81 -11.79
C ILE A 140 -20.14 17.94 -10.31
N MET A 141 -20.82 19.03 -9.92
CA MET A 141 -21.35 19.19 -8.55
C MET A 141 -22.34 18.08 -8.17
N LEU A 142 -23.12 17.59 -9.14
CA LEU A 142 -24.10 16.53 -8.93
C LEU A 142 -23.48 15.13 -8.97
N SER A 143 -22.41 14.92 -9.73
CA SER A 143 -21.69 13.64 -9.79
C SER A 143 -20.78 13.43 -8.57
N TYR A 144 -20.30 14.51 -7.96
CA TYR A 144 -19.38 14.43 -6.82
C TYR A 144 -19.93 13.61 -5.63
N PRO A 145 -21.20 13.78 -5.18
CA PRO A 145 -21.78 12.91 -4.17
C PRO A 145 -21.84 11.45 -4.57
N LEU A 146 -22.18 11.15 -5.83
CA LEU A 146 -22.26 9.77 -6.33
C LEU A 146 -20.89 9.09 -6.31
N ILE A 147 -19.86 9.81 -6.77
CA ILE A 147 -18.48 9.31 -6.75
C ILE A 147 -18.00 9.15 -5.30
N SER A 148 -18.33 10.10 -4.41
CA SER A 148 -17.95 10.04 -2.99
C SER A 148 -18.63 8.88 -2.26
N ILE A 149 -19.93 8.63 -2.51
CA ILE A 149 -20.67 7.48 -1.96
C ILE A 149 -20.07 6.18 -2.48
N GLY A 150 -19.74 6.11 -3.78
CA GLY A 150 -19.07 4.96 -4.38
C GLY A 150 -17.71 4.69 -3.75
N ALA A 151 -16.87 5.72 -3.60
CA ALA A 151 -15.57 5.62 -2.97
C ALA A 151 -15.68 5.22 -1.48
N GLY A 152 -16.62 5.81 -0.73
CA GLY A 152 -16.91 5.44 0.65
C GLY A 152 -17.37 3.99 0.79
N THR A 153 -18.21 3.51 -0.12
CA THR A 153 -18.68 2.12 -0.15
C THR A 153 -17.55 1.15 -0.49
N ALA A 154 -16.67 1.51 -1.44
CA ALA A 154 -15.50 0.71 -1.79
C ALA A 154 -14.53 0.60 -0.60
N LEU A 155 -14.22 1.71 0.07
CA LEU A 155 -13.39 1.72 1.28
C LEU A 155 -14.01 0.89 2.40
N LEU A 156 -15.30 1.02 2.65
CA LEU A 156 -16.01 0.22 3.64
C LEU A 156 -15.95 -1.27 3.31
N GLY A 157 -16.14 -1.63 2.04
CA GLY A 157 -16.01 -3.01 1.56
C GLY A 157 -14.61 -3.59 1.78
N VAL A 158 -13.56 -2.81 1.48
CA VAL A 158 -12.17 -3.21 1.75
C VAL A 158 -11.92 -3.36 3.26
N GLY A 159 -12.45 -2.44 4.08
CA GLY A 159 -12.34 -2.51 5.54
C GLY A 159 -13.01 -3.77 6.13
N ILE A 160 -14.23 -4.08 5.68
CA ILE A 160 -14.96 -5.30 6.09
C ILE A 160 -14.21 -6.56 5.61
N LEU A 161 -13.71 -6.56 4.38
CA LEU A 161 -12.96 -7.69 3.85
C LEU A 161 -11.67 -7.93 4.66
N GLY A 162 -10.96 -6.86 5.02
CA GLY A 162 -9.79 -6.94 5.91
C GLY A 162 -10.15 -7.48 7.29
N ALA A 163 -11.23 -6.99 7.89
CA ALA A 163 -11.71 -7.50 9.19
C ALA A 163 -12.10 -8.98 9.11
N MET A 164 -12.80 -9.39 8.04
CA MET A 164 -13.18 -10.78 7.80
C MET A 164 -11.96 -11.69 7.60
N TRP A 165 -10.92 -11.20 6.95
CA TRP A 165 -9.65 -11.91 6.78
C TRP A 165 -8.96 -12.19 8.11
N VAL A 166 -9.01 -11.23 9.04
CA VAL A 166 -8.45 -11.38 10.40
C VAL A 166 -9.31 -12.30 11.27
N LEU A 167 -10.64 -12.18 11.18
CA LEU A 167 -11.56 -12.99 11.98
C LEU A 167 -11.61 -14.46 11.54
N CYS A 168 -11.35 -14.73 10.26
CA CYS A 168 -11.55 -16.05 9.65
C CYS A 168 -10.31 -16.52 8.87
N PRO A 169 -9.25 -17.00 9.55
CA PRO A 169 -8.07 -17.57 8.91
C PRO A 169 -8.36 -18.70 7.88
N PRO A 170 -9.38 -19.58 8.03
CA PRO A 170 -9.63 -20.57 6.98
C PRO A 170 -10.09 -19.95 5.65
N PHE A 171 -10.72 -18.77 5.67
CA PHE A 171 -11.11 -18.06 4.45
C PHE A 171 -9.90 -17.53 3.70
N ALA A 172 -8.93 -16.98 4.43
CA ALA A 172 -7.65 -16.54 3.89
C ALA A 172 -6.89 -17.69 3.20
N MET A 173 -6.84 -18.84 3.86
CA MET A 173 -6.21 -20.05 3.30
C MET A 173 -6.93 -20.54 2.06
N GLY A 174 -8.27 -20.47 2.02
CA GLY A 174 -9.06 -20.82 0.85
C GLY A 174 -8.75 -19.94 -0.37
N VAL A 175 -8.67 -18.62 -0.20
CA VAL A 175 -8.35 -17.68 -1.29
C VAL A 175 -6.93 -17.89 -1.81
N LEU A 176 -5.95 -18.02 -0.91
CA LEU A 176 -4.57 -18.32 -1.30
C LEU A 176 -4.48 -19.64 -2.06
N PHE A 177 -5.20 -20.67 -1.61
CA PHE A 177 -5.26 -21.94 -2.30
C PHE A 177 -5.90 -21.82 -3.69
N SER A 178 -6.97 -21.04 -3.84
CA SER A 178 -7.59 -20.77 -5.15
C SER A 178 -6.65 -20.01 -6.08
N ILE A 179 -5.90 -19.02 -5.60
CA ILE A 179 -4.92 -18.28 -6.42
C ILE A 179 -3.76 -19.19 -6.83
N SER A 180 -3.22 -19.99 -5.91
CA SER A 180 -2.18 -20.98 -6.22
C SER A 180 -2.68 -22.04 -7.21
N TYR A 181 -3.90 -22.53 -7.05
CA TYR A 181 -4.52 -23.48 -7.97
C TYR A 181 -4.72 -22.86 -9.36
N LEU A 182 -5.21 -21.62 -9.42
CA LEU A 182 -5.40 -20.88 -10.66
C LEU A 182 -4.07 -20.58 -11.35
N SER A 183 -3.03 -20.20 -10.60
CA SER A 183 -1.68 -19.98 -11.10
C SER A 183 -1.04 -21.27 -11.63
N ALA A 184 -1.21 -22.39 -10.94
CA ALA A 184 -0.77 -23.71 -11.41
C ALA A 184 -1.47 -24.13 -12.70
N ARG A 185 -2.75 -23.77 -12.87
CA ARG A 185 -3.53 -24.00 -14.10
C ARG A 185 -3.16 -23.05 -15.24
N LEU A 186 -2.78 -21.81 -14.94
CA LEU A 186 -2.37 -20.79 -15.91
C LEU A 186 -0.92 -20.91 -16.38
N LYS A 187 -0.16 -21.85 -15.82
CA LYS A 187 1.16 -22.25 -16.32
C LYS A 187 0.99 -23.05 -17.62
N ILE A 188 0.50 -22.33 -18.63
CA ILE A 188 0.40 -22.77 -20.02
C ILE A 188 1.84 -23.03 -20.48
N PRO A 189 2.15 -24.22 -21.01
CA PRO A 189 3.46 -24.48 -21.57
C PRO A 189 3.69 -23.49 -22.72
N VAL A 190 4.68 -22.62 -22.57
CA VAL A 190 5.14 -21.75 -23.66
C VAL A 190 5.96 -22.65 -24.59
N PRO A 191 5.58 -22.75 -25.89
CA PRO A 191 6.24 -23.62 -26.86
C PRO A 191 7.66 -23.16 -27.21
#